data_AF-A0A7G5EKZ0-F1
#
_entry.id   AF-A0A7G5EKZ0-F1
#
_cell.length_a   1.000
_cell.length_b   1.000
_cell.length_c   1.000
_cell.angle_alpha   90.00
_cell.angle_beta   90.00
_cell.angle_gamma   90.00
#
_symmetry.space_group_name_H-M   'P 1'
#
loop_
_entity.id
_entity.type
_entity.pdbx_description
1 polymer ?
#
loop_
_entity_poly.entity_id
_entity_poly.type
_entity_poly.pdbx_seq_one_letter_code
_entity_poly.pdbx_strand_id
1 'polypeptide(L)' 'MGYLYENQSSAVRDPQLLTLLHEVMDFHGVASSIDYFPGVNSESRNFADVKARMNSDGLAAYILAIA' A
#
# COMPACT_ATOMS: atom_id res chain seq x y z
N MET A 1 37.19 -4.51 -4.97
CA MET A 1 35.85 -5.11 -4.77
C MET A 1 34.91 -4.00 -4.31
N GLY A 2 34.47 -3.17 -5.25
CA GLY A 2 33.55 -2.06 -4.95
C GLY A 2 32.12 -2.58 -5.05
N TYR A 3 31.38 -2.50 -3.94
CA TYR A 3 29.96 -2.82 -3.95
C TYR A 3 29.23 -1.74 -4.74
N LEU A 4 28.75 -2.13 -5.91
CA LEU A 4 27.77 -1.37 -6.69
C LEU A 4 26.47 -1.37 -5.87
N TYR A 5 26.24 -0.27 -5.16
CA TYR A 5 24.91 0.06 -4.67
C TYR A 5 24.08 0.45 -5.89
N GLU A 6 23.44 -0.55 -6.50
CA GLU A 6 22.39 -0.32 -7.50
C GLU A 6 21.27 0.48 -6.84
N ASN A 7 21.33 1.79 -7.03
CA ASN A 7 20.27 2.66 -7.48
C ASN A 7 18.80 2.20 -7.29
N GLN A 8 18.40 1.79 -6.07
CA GLN A 8 17.01 1.83 -5.63
C GLN A 8 16.60 3.28 -5.31
N SER A 9 16.76 4.15 -6.30
CA SER A 9 16.17 5.47 -6.29
C SER A 9 14.66 5.30 -6.52
N SER A 10 13.86 5.67 -5.51
CA SER A 10 12.43 5.97 -5.61
C SER A 10 11.41 4.85 -5.35
N ALA A 11 11.74 3.82 -4.57
CA ALA A 11 10.68 3.22 -3.74
C ALA A 11 10.39 4.22 -2.62
N VAL A 12 9.35 5.03 -2.77
CA VAL A 12 8.84 5.88 -1.68
C VAL A 12 8.62 4.94 -0.51
N ARG A 13 9.49 5.03 0.50
CA ARG A 13 9.50 4.07 1.59
C ARG A 13 8.25 4.32 2.42
N ASP A 14 7.30 3.41 2.30
CA ASP A 14 6.08 3.50 3.07
C ASP A 14 6.41 3.58 4.57
N PRO A 15 5.75 4.49 5.33
CA PRO A 15 5.93 4.55 6.76
C PRO A 15 5.66 3.17 7.36
N GLN A 16 6.43 2.75 8.37
CA GLN A 16 6.16 1.48 9.08
C GLN A 16 4.71 1.42 9.60
N LEU A 17 4.13 2.57 9.91
CA LEU A 17 2.73 2.71 10.29
C LEU A 17 1.76 2.36 9.14
N LEU A 18 2.07 2.71 7.88
CA LEU A 18 1.28 2.31 6.72
C LEU A 18 1.32 0.79 6.57
N THR A 19 2.51 0.18 6.66
CA THR A 19 2.65 -1.29 6.62
C THR A 19 1.84 -1.96 7.73
N LEU A 20 1.87 -1.43 8.96
CA LEU A 20 1.06 -1.99 10.04
C LEU A 20 -0.44 -1.91 9.71
N LEU A 21 -0.91 -0.79 9.19
CA LEU A 21 -2.31 -0.62 8.83
C LEU A 21 -2.71 -1.52 7.65
N HIS A 22 -1.85 -1.68 6.64
CA HIS A 22 -2.05 -2.63 5.53
C HIS A 22 -2.39 -4.02 6.08
N GLU A 23 -1.52 -4.57 6.92
CA GLU A 23 -1.69 -5.92 7.50
C GLU A 23 -2.94 -6.00 8.39
N VAL A 24 -3.30 -4.93 9.08
CA VAL A 24 -4.51 -4.91 9.94
C VAL A 24 -5.79 -4.93 9.11
N MET A 25 -5.80 -4.30 7.92
CA MET A 25 -6.98 -4.29 7.05
C MET A 25 -7.32 -5.69 6.51
N ASP A 26 -6.32 -6.57 6.38
CA ASP A 26 -6.48 -7.93 5.85
C ASP A 26 -7.21 -8.87 6.81
N PHE A 27 -7.31 -8.52 8.10
CA PHE A 27 -8.11 -9.31 9.04
C PHE A 27 -9.60 -9.27 8.66
N HIS A 28 -10.23 -10.45 8.59
CA HIS A 28 -11.68 -10.58 8.32
C HIS A 28 -12.58 -9.79 9.28
N GLY A 29 -12.12 -9.55 10.52
CA GLY A 29 -12.86 -8.77 11.51
C GLY A 29 -12.74 -7.25 11.37
N VAL A 30 -11.92 -6.76 10.43
CA VAL A 30 -11.65 -5.33 10.24
C VAL A 30 -12.24 -4.85 8.90
N ALA A 31 -11.55 -5.12 7.79
CA ALA A 31 -12.01 -4.74 6.45
C ALA A 31 -12.02 -5.92 5.47
N SER A 32 -11.34 -7.02 5.81
CA SER A 32 -11.15 -8.15 4.90
C SER A 32 -10.63 -7.69 3.53
N SER A 33 -9.67 -6.77 3.54
CA SER A 33 -9.09 -6.22 2.32
C SER A 33 -8.41 -7.29 1.48
N ILE A 34 -8.19 -6.95 0.22
CA ILE A 34 -7.41 -7.76 -0.71
C ILE A 34 -6.11 -7.05 -1.01
N ASP A 35 -5.04 -7.82 -1.19
CA ASP A 35 -3.77 -7.28 -1.70
C ASP A 35 -3.69 -7.60 -3.19
N TYR A 36 -4.11 -6.64 -4.02
CA TYR A 36 -4.17 -6.81 -5.49
C TYR A 36 -3.35 -5.77 -6.24
N PHE A 37 -3.18 -4.57 -5.68
CA PHE A 37 -2.42 -3.48 -6.28
C PHE A 37 -1.32 -3.03 -5.30
N PRO A 38 -0.03 -3.24 -5.62
CA PRO A 38 1.04 -2.87 -4.70
C PRO A 38 1.23 -1.35 -4.65
N GLY A 39 1.09 -0.78 -3.46
CA GLY A 39 1.34 0.62 -3.15
C GLY A 39 0.20 1.59 -3.49
N VAL A 40 0.10 2.66 -2.71
CA VAL A 40 -0.96 3.68 -2.77
C VAL A 40 -1.12 4.32 -4.16
N ASN A 41 -0.01 4.53 -4.87
CA ASN A 41 0.00 5.16 -6.20
C ASN A 41 -0.59 4.27 -7.30
N SER A 42 -0.59 2.94 -7.12
CA SER A 42 -1.15 2.02 -8.11
C SER A 42 -2.66 1.83 -7.89
N GLU A 43 -3.13 1.92 -6.65
CA GLU A 43 -4.53 1.86 -6.26
C GLU A 43 -5.31 3.10 -6.72
N SER A 44 -4.79 4.30 -6.45
CA SER A 44 -5.40 5.59 -6.85
C SER A 44 -5.66 5.72 -8.36
N ARG A 45 -4.81 5.11 -9.21
CA ARG A 45 -5.00 5.08 -10.67
C ARG A 45 -6.12 4.15 -11.12
N ASN A 46 -6.54 3.22 -10.27
CA ASN A 46 -7.50 2.17 -10.56
C ASN A 46 -8.79 2.28 -9.73
N PHE A 47 -9.08 3.44 -9.11
CA PHE A 47 -10.21 3.65 -8.18
C PHE A 47 -11.62 3.36 -8.75
N ALA A 48 -11.75 3.19 -10.07
CA ALA A 48 -12.96 2.73 -10.73
C ALA A 48 -13.18 1.20 -10.57
N ASP A 49 -12.12 0.44 -10.31
CA ASP A 49 -12.17 -0.99 -10.02
C ASP A 49 -12.64 -1.21 -8.58
N VAL A 50 -13.60 -2.11 -8.40
CA VAL A 50 -14.08 -2.55 -7.08
C VAL A 50 -12.94 -3.16 -6.27
N LYS A 51 -11.99 -3.82 -6.95
CA LYS A 51 -10.80 -4.39 -6.30
C LYS A 51 -9.87 -3.34 -5.73
N ALA A 52 -9.72 -2.19 -6.40
CA ALA A 52 -8.87 -1.10 -5.89
C ALA A 52 -9.45 -0.53 -4.60
N ARG A 53 -10.78 -0.33 -4.55
CA ARG A 53 -11.47 0.20 -3.36
C ARG A 53 -11.39 -0.71 -2.13
N MET A 54 -11.16 -2.00 -2.34
CA MET A 54 -11.00 -2.99 -1.27
C MET A 54 -9.52 -3.31 -1.00
N ASN A 55 -8.60 -2.56 -1.60
CA ASN A 55 -7.17 -2.82 -1.48
C ASN A 55 -6.62 -2.30 -0.15
N SER A 56 -5.83 -3.12 0.54
CA SER A 56 -5.27 -2.83 1.87
C SER A 56 -4.46 -1.54 1.89
N ASP A 57 -3.63 -1.30 0.87
CA ASP A 57 -2.83 -0.07 0.74
C ASP A 57 -3.68 1.20 0.62
N GLY A 58 -4.78 1.13 -0.15
CA GLY A 58 -5.68 2.28 -0.34
C GLY A 58 -6.40 2.65 0.95
N LEU A 59 -6.89 1.64 1.68
CA LEU A 59 -7.54 1.82 2.97
C LEU A 59 -6.56 2.35 4.03
N ALA A 60 -5.36 1.80 4.09
CA ALA A 60 -4.32 2.26 5.00
C ALA A 60 -3.91 3.71 4.72
N ALA A 61 -3.77 4.09 3.45
CA ALA A 61 -3.46 5.46 3.03
C ALA A 61 -4.58 6.45 3.36
N TYR A 62 -5.84 6.04 3.20
CA TYR A 62 -7.00 6.84 3.57
C TYR A 62 -7.01 7.17 5.06
N ILE A 63 -6.75 6.19 5.93
CA ILE A 63 -6.69 6.38 7.39
C ILE A 63 -5.57 7.35 7.78
N LEU A 64 -4.43 7.27 7.10
CA LEU A 64 -3.28 8.13 7.34
C LEU A 64 -3.40 9.51 6.69
N ALA A 65 -4.43 9.75 5.88
CA ALA A 65 -4.62 10.98 5.11
C ALA A 65 -3.39 11.33 4.23
N ILE A 66 -2.79 10.31 3.62
CA ILE A 66 -1.61 10.44 2.73
C ILE A 66 -1.89 9.96 1.29
N ALA A 67 -3.16 9.68 0.98
CA ALA A 67 -3.66 9.25 -0.32
C ALA A 67 -3.70 10.38 -1.36
#